data_AF-A0A8C6KIL6-F1
#
_entry.id   AF-A0A8C6KIL6-F1
#
_cell.length_a   1.000
_cell.length_b   1.000
_cell.length_c   1.000
_cell.angle_alpha   90.00
_cell.angle_beta   90.00
_cell.angle_gamma   90.00
#
_symmetry.space_group_name_H-M   'P 1'
#
loop_
_entity.id
_entity.type
_entity.pdbx_description
1 polymer ?
#
loop_
_entity_poly.entity_id
_entity_poly.type
_entity_poly.pdbx_seq_one_letter_code
_entity_poly.pdbx_strand_id
1 'polypeptide(L)' 'MASGLGLTLSEEQIKILEENFNKVSKHPDGTTLMLIAAECGLSEQETEEWFKQRNAKWRKAEGLPAKLGSVLD' A
#
# COMPACT_ATOMS: atom_id res chain seq x y z
N MET A 1 -2.04 -17.67 -6.54
CA MET A 1 -1.88 -17.66 -5.06
C MET A 1 -1.27 -16.31 -4.66
N ALA A 2 -2.10 -15.34 -4.29
CA ALA A 2 -1.65 -14.12 -3.63
C ALA A 2 -2.72 -13.71 -2.61
N SER A 3 -2.81 -14.51 -1.55
CA SER A 3 -3.71 -14.29 -0.42
C SER A 3 -3.14 -13.19 0.47
N GLY A 4 -3.90 -12.12 0.64
CA GLY A 4 -3.58 -10.99 1.50
C GLY A 4 -4.53 -9.86 1.15
N LEU A 5 -5.67 -9.84 1.86
CA LEU A 5 -6.92 -9.10 1.65
C LEU A 5 -7.94 -9.82 0.78
N GLY A 6 -9.15 -9.97 1.31
CA GLY A 6 -10.34 -10.28 0.52
C GLY A 6 -10.76 -9.14 -0.42
N LEU A 7 -9.84 -8.24 -0.76
CA LEU A 7 -10.05 -7.23 -1.79
C LEU A 7 -9.76 -7.88 -3.14
N THR A 8 -10.84 -8.12 -3.90
CA THR A 8 -10.75 -8.55 -5.29
C THR A 8 -10.55 -7.33 -6.17
N LEU A 9 -9.29 -6.90 -6.32
CA LEU A 9 -8.92 -5.76 -7.17
C LEU A 9 -8.68 -6.20 -8.61
N SER A 10 -9.01 -5.34 -9.57
CA SER A 10 -8.66 -5.55 -10.97
C SER A 10 -7.16 -5.37 -11.21
N GLU A 11 -6.64 -5.93 -12.33
CA GLU A 11 -5.24 -5.74 -12.70
C GLU A 11 -4.87 -4.26 -12.88
N GLU A 12 -5.80 -3.46 -13.40
CA GLU A 12 -5.60 -2.03 -13.58
C GLU A 12 -5.52 -1.28 -12.24
N GLN A 13 -6.40 -1.61 -11.28
CA GLN A 13 -6.32 -1.07 -9.93
C GLN A 13 -5.00 -1.43 -9.24
N ILE A 14 -4.57 -2.70 -9.35
CA ILE A 14 -3.29 -3.14 -8.81
C ILE A 14 -2.13 -2.37 -9.43
N LYS A 15 -2.16 -2.15 -10.76
CA LYS A 15 -1.13 -1.40 -11.46
C LYS A 15 -1.04 0.05 -10.94
N ILE A 16 -2.16 0.75 -10.83
CA ILE A 16 -2.18 2.14 -10.33
C ILE A 16 -1.66 2.21 -8.88
N LEU A 17 -2.10 1.29 -8.02
CA LEU A 17 -1.66 1.19 -6.63
C LEU A 17 -0.15 0.91 -6.52
N GLU A 18 0.38 -0.05 -7.27
CA GLU A 18 1.83 -0.34 -7.29
C GLU A 18 2.63 0.83 -7.86
N GLU A 19 2.15 1.50 -8.91
CA GLU A 19 2.83 2.67 -9.47
C GLU A 19 2.93 3.80 -8.45
N ASN A 20 1.82 4.14 -7.77
CA ASN A 20 1.80 5.14 -6.71
C ASN A 20 2.68 4.73 -5.52
N PHE A 21 2.63 3.47 -5.10
CA PHE A 21 3.48 2.94 -4.03
C PHE A 21 4.96 3.07 -4.36
N ASN A 22 5.36 2.80 -5.61
CA ASN A 22 6.76 2.81 -6.01
C ASN A 22 7.29 4.20 -6.35
N LYS A 23 6.49 5.07 -6.97
CA LYS A 23 6.92 6.37 -7.48
C LYS A 23 6.60 7.54 -6.56
N VAL A 24 5.52 7.48 -5.79
CA VAL A 24 5.04 8.62 -4.98
C VAL A 24 5.48 8.46 -3.53
N SER A 25 4.93 7.47 -2.81
CA SER A 25 5.27 7.23 -1.41
C SER A 25 4.86 5.84 -0.96
N LYS A 26 5.66 5.24 -0.07
CA LYS A 26 5.31 4.01 0.67
C LYS A 26 4.33 4.28 1.83
N HIS A 27 4.19 5.56 2.19
CA HIS A 27 3.41 6.10 3.29
C HIS A 27 2.66 7.36 2.82
N PRO A 28 1.62 7.23 1.99
CA PRO A 28 0.84 8.38 1.54
C PRO A 28 0.16 9.05 2.75
N ASP A 29 0.18 10.39 2.79
CA ASP A 29 -0.67 11.15 3.71
C ASP A 29 -2.14 11.11 3.26
N GLY A 30 -3.06 11.60 4.09
CA GLY A 30 -4.50 11.54 3.79
C GLY A 30 -4.89 12.18 2.46
N THR A 31 -4.25 13.29 2.07
CA THR A 31 -4.54 13.95 0.79
C THR A 31 -4.08 13.09 -0.38
N THR A 32 -2.86 12.57 -0.32
CA THR A 32 -2.32 11.68 -1.36
C THR A 32 -3.15 10.40 -1.46
N LEU A 33 -3.55 9.82 -0.33
CA LEU A 33 -4.40 8.62 -0.27
C LEU A 33 -5.76 8.86 -0.96
N MET A 34 -6.40 10.00 -0.68
CA MET A 34 -7.67 10.39 -1.30
C MET A 34 -7.56 10.49 -2.82
N LEU A 35 -6.47 11.08 -3.33
CA LEU A 35 -6.24 11.20 -4.78
C LEU A 35 -6.05 9.82 -5.43
N ILE A 36 -5.28 8.93 -4.81
CA ILE A 36 -5.04 7.57 -5.32
C ILE A 36 -6.34 6.76 -5.31
N ALA A 37 -7.15 6.87 -4.25
CA ALA A 37 -8.43 6.20 -4.14
C ALA A 37 -9.38 6.64 -5.27
N ALA A 38 -9.45 7.94 -5.55
CA ALA A 38 -10.23 8.48 -6.66
C ALA A 38 -9.72 7.99 -8.03
N GLU A 39 -8.40 7.93 -8.25
CA GLU A 39 -7.79 7.42 -9.48
C GLU A 39 -8.07 5.92 -9.71
N CYS A 40 -8.04 5.11 -8.64
CA CYS A 40 -8.31 3.68 -8.70
C CYS A 40 -9.81 3.32 -8.73
N GLY A 41 -10.68 4.30 -8.45
CA GLY A 41 -12.11 4.05 -8.20
C GLY A 41 -12.35 3.19 -6.96
N LEU A 42 -11.52 3.36 -5.92
CA LEU A 42 -11.62 2.67 -4.64
C LEU A 42 -12.03 3.64 -3.53
N SER A 43 -12.45 3.11 -2.38
CA SER A 43 -12.54 3.93 -1.17
C SER A 43 -11.16 4.21 -0.58
N GLU A 44 -11.07 5.29 0.20
CA GLU A 44 -9.86 5.61 0.97
C GLU A 44 -9.48 4.46 1.92
N GLN A 45 -10.47 3.80 2.53
CA GLN A 45 -10.22 2.66 3.43
C GLN A 45 -9.61 1.46 2.71
N GLU A 46 -10.13 1.08 1.54
CA GLU A 46 -9.57 -0.01 0.74
C GLU A 46 -8.15 0.30 0.27
N THR A 47 -7.92 1.55 -0.12
CA THR A 47 -6.61 2.04 -0.53
C THR A 47 -5.64 2.00 0.65
N GLU A 48 -6.02 2.49 1.82
CA GLU A 48 -5.19 2.49 3.03
C GLU A 48 -4.80 1.07 3.44
N GLU A 49 -5.77 0.15 3.43
CA GLU A 49 -5.56 -1.25 3.79
C GLU A 49 -4.60 -1.94 2.81
N TRP A 50 -4.74 -1.68 1.50
CA TRP A 50 -3.80 -2.18 0.50
C TRP A 50 -2.38 -1.65 0.77
N PHE A 51 -2.22 -0.35 1.04
CA PHE A 51 -0.92 0.27 1.33
C PHE A 51 -0.27 -0.33 2.58
N LYS A 52 -1.04 -0.55 3.66
CA LYS A 52 -0.55 -1.20 4.89
C LYS A 52 0.04 -2.57 4.60
N GLN A 53 -0.65 -3.38 3.80
CA GLN A 53 -0.21 -4.74 3.50
C GLN A 53 0.95 -4.79 2.52
N ARG A 54 0.92 -3.95 1.49
CA ARG A 54 2.00 -3.84 0.54
C ARG A 54 3.28 -3.36 1.21
N ASN A 55 3.16 -2.42 2.14
CA ASN A 55 4.27 -1.94 2.98
C ASN A 55 4.81 -3.05 3.88
N ALA A 56 3.96 -3.83 4.55
CA ALA A 56 4.42 -4.98 5.35
C ALA A 56 5.22 -6.00 4.52
N LYS A 57 4.76 -6.31 3.30
CA LYS A 57 5.50 -7.17 2.35
C LYS A 57 6.83 -6.56 1.94
N TRP A 58 6.85 -5.26 1.62
CA TRP A 58 8.08 -4.53 1.26
C TRP A 58 9.09 -4.53 2.41
N ARG A 59 8.67 -4.16 3.63
CA ARG A 59 9.54 -4.17 4.81
C ARG A 59 10.18 -5.52 5.05
N LYS A 60 9.41 -6.61 4.92
CA LYS A 60 9.92 -7.97 5.03
C LYS A 60 10.97 -8.28 3.95
N ALA A 61 10.76 -7.82 2.71
CA ALA A 61 11.71 -8.02 1.62
C ALA A 61 13.01 -7.24 1.81
N GLU A 62 12.95 -6.04 2.40
CA GLU A 62 14.11 -5.20 2.74
C GLU A 62 14.85 -5.65 4.02
N GLY A 63 14.33 -6.66 4.74
CA GLY A 63 14.87 -7.05 6.04
C GLY A 63 14.61 -6.03 7.16
N LEU A 64 13.67 -5.09 6.95
CA LEU A 64 13.31 -4.07 7.92
C LEU A 64 12.39 -4.64 9.03
N PRO A 65 12.48 -4.13 10.27
CA PRO A 65 11.61 -4.55 11.36
C PRO A 65 10.13 -4.24 11.05
N ALA A 66 9.19 -4.96 11.64
CA ALA A 66 7.76 -4.81 11.31
C ALA A 66 7.19 -3.40 11.55
N LYS A 67 7.77 -2.62 12.49
CA LYS A 67 7.37 -1.23 12.78
C LYS A 67 8.45 -0.23 12.37
N LEU A 68 8.03 0.88 11.76
CA LEU A 68 8.87 2.04 11.50
C LEU A 68 9.39 2.57 12.85
N GLY A 69 10.70 2.76 12.98
CA GLY A 69 11.32 3.23 14.23
C GLY A 69 11.58 2.15 15.29
N SER A 70 11.24 0.88 15.04
CA SER A 70 11.60 -0.24 15.92
C SER A 70 13.04 -0.73 15.71
N VAL A 71 13.95 0.19 15.34
CA VAL A 71 15.39 -0.07 15.52
C VAL A 71 15.60 -0.04 17.03
N LEU A 72 15.43 -1.21 17.65
CA LEU A 72 15.99 -1.43 18.97
C LEU A 72 17.51 -1.48 18.77
N ASP A 73 18.19 -0.67 19.57
CA ASP A 73 19.64 -0.56 19.81
C ASP A 73 20.46 -1.80 19.43
#